data_AF-A0A6P6WU07-F1
#
_entry.id   AF-A0A6P6WU07-F1
#
_cell.length_a   1.000
_cell.length_b   1.000
_cell.length_c   1.000
_cell.angle_alpha   90.00
_cell.angle_beta   90.00
_cell.angle_gamma   90.00
#
_symmetry.space_group_name_H-M   'P 1'
#
loop_
_entity.id
_entity.type
_entity.pdbx_description
1 polymer ?
#
loop_
_entity_poly.entity_id
_entity_poly.type
_entity_poly.pdbx_seq_one_letter_code
_entity_poly.pdbx_strand_id
1 'polypeptide(L)'
;MFEVSGDYEWKPIEIRAIEALGCGFDFASDSRLKYVKRCPDSRLVVLDEKNKRDMVIPVSGGGGSGSNGAGVVVPNVSESIRCDKGEHTRFKSDVLEFNQMSELLNQKSSVQGKVPSGYLNALFDLSGAWMNDAADVKHLAFDGYFISLYYLHLTASPLVLQEKVKKAVPSHWDPAKLSRFIQTYGTHIVVGMAVGGQDVICVKQKPSSTIPPSELKGCLEDLGDILFSDGMNPLQERKTKDGKKKIPEVFNRMLQSHTMQFTSITEASSKDGLTLIWSKRGGDVFAQSHSKWLQTVAINPEATLFKLVPITSLLTGIPGSGYLSHAINLYLRYKPALDDLQYFLEFQVPRQWSPLYCELPLRHQIRKASCPKLQFSFLGPKLHVSSSQVSSSKKPVIGLRLYLEGKQCNRLAIHVQHLSSLPNIMASASADASITKPCQWRGSDDYESSLQFLEPVRWKRFSNVCSSVVKHDPGWINGESSGVFIVTGAQLISKGNWPRTVLHLRLLYTHIPNCFIRKTEWAVAPEASRKSNFLTNLSTTFTFTQRAANDAPKQLPAVLNSGVYPDGPPVPVRSTKLLKFVDTSEVARGPYDFPGHWLVTAAKLVTEGGKIGLHVKFALLDFSQEP
;
A
#
# COMPACT_ATOMS: atom_id res chain seq x y z
N MET A 1 -10.31 2.13 -18.96
CA MET A 1 -10.28 0.69 -19.28
C MET A 1 -10.38 0.60 -20.79
N PHE A 2 -9.27 0.35 -21.49
CA PHE A 2 -9.32 0.21 -22.95
C PHE A 2 -9.71 -1.24 -23.24
N GLU A 3 -10.79 -1.43 -23.99
CA GLU A 3 -11.21 -2.73 -24.51
C GLU A 3 -10.02 -3.35 -25.23
N VAL A 4 -9.51 -4.45 -24.68
CA VAL A 4 -8.64 -5.35 -25.43
C VAL A 4 -9.53 -5.88 -26.56
N SER A 5 -9.21 -5.54 -27.81
CA SER A 5 -9.87 -6.10 -28.98
C SER A 5 -9.99 -7.61 -28.79
N GLY A 6 -11.21 -8.16 -28.79
CA GLY A 6 -11.46 -9.57 -28.46
C GLY A 6 -10.58 -10.54 -29.25
N ASP A 7 -10.16 -10.18 -30.46
CA ASP A 7 -9.29 -10.94 -31.35
C ASP A 7 -7.88 -11.21 -30.81
N TYR A 8 -7.38 -10.41 -29.85
CA TYR A 8 -6.00 -10.54 -29.37
C TYR A 8 -5.78 -11.79 -28.50
N GLU A 9 -6.78 -12.18 -27.71
CA GLU A 9 -6.65 -13.36 -26.83
C GLU A 9 -6.63 -14.67 -27.63
N TRP A 10 -7.21 -14.66 -28.83
CA TRP A 10 -7.24 -15.80 -29.77
C TRP A 10 -5.94 -15.98 -30.56
N LYS A 11 -5.04 -14.99 -30.55
CA LYS A 11 -3.73 -15.16 -31.18
C LYS A 11 -2.92 -16.26 -30.48
N PRO A 12 -2.16 -17.08 -31.23
CA PRO A 12 -1.18 -17.99 -30.66
C PRO A 12 -0.24 -17.29 -29.67
N ILE A 13 0.12 -17.97 -28.60
CA ILE A 13 0.94 -17.38 -27.54
C ILE A 13 2.31 -16.94 -28.03
N GLU A 14 2.87 -17.64 -29.02
CA GLU A 14 4.13 -17.30 -29.68
C GLU A 14 4.10 -15.87 -30.22
N ILE A 15 3.01 -15.53 -30.93
CA ILE A 15 2.80 -14.21 -31.52
C ILE A 15 2.60 -13.18 -30.41
N ARG A 16 1.75 -13.49 -29.43
CA ARG A 16 1.47 -12.59 -28.30
C ARG A 16 2.73 -12.29 -27.49
N ALA A 17 3.61 -13.27 -27.31
CA ALA A 17 4.87 -13.16 -26.59
C ALA A 17 5.88 -12.28 -27.36
N ILE A 18 6.02 -12.49 -28.68
CA ILE A 18 6.88 -11.65 -29.54
C ILE A 18 6.40 -10.19 -29.57
N GLU A 19 5.08 -9.98 -29.67
CA GLU A 19 4.48 -8.64 -29.67
C GLU A 19 4.66 -7.94 -28.32
N ALA A 20 4.67 -8.69 -27.21
CA ALA A 20 4.86 -8.15 -25.87
C ALA A 20 6.30 -7.68 -25.60
N LEU A 21 7.32 -8.19 -26.29
CA LEU A 21 8.68 -7.69 -26.16
C LEU A 21 8.77 -6.22 -26.59
N GLY A 22 9.40 -5.40 -25.75
CA GLY A 22 9.52 -3.97 -25.93
C GLY A 22 8.28 -3.18 -25.52
N CYS A 23 7.21 -3.84 -25.05
CA CYS A 23 6.02 -3.18 -24.52
C CYS A 23 6.17 -2.81 -23.04
N GLY A 24 5.29 -1.92 -22.59
CA GLY A 24 5.20 -1.52 -21.20
C GLY A 24 4.63 -2.62 -20.31
N PHE A 25 4.97 -2.59 -19.04
CA PHE A 25 4.47 -3.52 -18.03
C PHE A 25 4.33 -2.81 -16.70
N ASP A 26 3.25 -3.11 -15.99
CA ASP A 26 3.10 -2.65 -14.61
C ASP A 26 3.65 -3.71 -13.65
N PHE A 27 4.78 -3.41 -13.01
CA PHE A 27 5.42 -4.29 -12.05
C PHE A 27 4.58 -4.63 -10.81
N ALA A 28 3.55 -3.83 -10.50
CA ALA A 28 2.60 -4.14 -9.45
C ALA A 28 1.56 -5.20 -9.87
N SER A 29 1.46 -5.51 -11.17
CA SER A 29 0.56 -6.52 -11.73
C SER A 29 1.21 -7.92 -11.76
N ASP A 30 0.39 -8.97 -11.82
CA ASP A 30 0.87 -10.34 -11.98
C ASP A 30 1.61 -10.52 -13.32
N SER A 31 2.63 -11.37 -13.34
CA SER A 31 3.46 -11.66 -14.51
C SER A 31 2.70 -12.51 -15.53
N ARG A 32 1.73 -11.91 -16.23
CA ARG A 32 0.97 -12.53 -17.33
C ARG A 32 0.85 -11.60 -18.52
N LEU A 33 0.76 -12.16 -19.71
CA LEU A 33 0.65 -11.40 -20.98
C LEU A 33 -0.57 -10.48 -21.05
N LYS A 34 -1.63 -10.75 -20.28
CA LYS A 34 -2.80 -9.87 -20.22
C LYS A 34 -2.52 -8.51 -19.55
N TYR A 35 -1.50 -8.43 -18.68
CA TYR A 35 -1.12 -7.20 -17.98
C TYR A 35 -0.06 -6.37 -18.72
N VAL A 36 0.44 -6.87 -19.85
CA VAL A 36 1.33 -6.11 -20.74
C VAL A 36 0.56 -4.93 -21.32
N LYS A 37 1.12 -3.73 -21.18
CA LYS A 37 0.53 -2.48 -21.67
C LYS A 37 0.61 -2.43 -23.18
N ARG A 38 -0.55 -2.56 -23.81
CA ARG A 38 -0.74 -2.42 -25.26
C ARG A 38 -1.30 -1.03 -25.52
N CYS A 39 -0.42 -0.04 -25.56
CA CYS A 39 -0.78 1.28 -26.06
C CYS A 39 -1.07 1.14 -27.58
N PRO A 40 -2.12 1.78 -28.14
CA PRO A 40 -2.43 1.64 -29.56
C PRO A 40 -1.20 1.95 -30.42
N ASP A 41 -0.86 0.97 -31.27
CA ASP A 41 0.18 0.98 -32.29
C ASP A 41 1.59 1.38 -31.84
N SER A 42 2.16 0.69 -30.85
CA SER A 42 3.53 0.13 -30.93
C SER A 42 4.14 -0.22 -29.56
N ARG A 43 5.25 -0.99 -29.62
CA ARG A 43 6.27 -1.12 -28.57
C ARG A 43 6.73 0.25 -28.06
N LEU A 44 7.25 0.30 -26.82
CA LEU A 44 7.81 1.51 -26.22
C LEU A 44 9.25 1.78 -26.66
N VAL A 45 9.96 0.73 -27.06
CA VAL A 45 11.33 0.79 -27.58
C VAL A 45 11.33 0.74 -29.11
N VAL A 46 12.34 1.38 -29.70
CA VAL A 46 12.63 1.29 -31.13
C VAL A 46 13.28 -0.05 -31.40
N LEU A 47 12.65 -0.86 -32.26
CA LEU A 47 13.23 -2.08 -32.81
C LEU A 47 13.44 -1.91 -34.31
N ASP A 48 14.32 -2.73 -34.88
CA ASP A 48 14.53 -2.76 -36.32
C ASP A 48 13.33 -3.40 -37.02
N GLU A 49 12.48 -2.56 -37.61
CA GLU A 49 11.33 -2.98 -38.38
C GLU A 49 11.65 -3.11 -39.88
N LYS A 50 12.88 -2.81 -40.32
CA LYS A 50 13.30 -3.00 -41.72
C LYS A 50 13.81 -4.42 -41.93
N ASN A 51 14.66 -4.89 -41.01
CA ASN A 51 15.21 -6.23 -41.07
C ASN A 51 14.34 -7.20 -40.28
N LYS A 52 13.53 -7.95 -41.03
CA LYS A 52 12.61 -8.96 -40.49
C LYS A 52 12.94 -10.33 -41.06
N ARG A 53 12.75 -11.35 -40.24
CA ARG A 53 12.97 -12.75 -40.61
C ARG A 53 11.86 -13.63 -40.07
N ASP A 54 11.74 -14.80 -40.67
CA ASP A 54 10.94 -15.87 -40.12
C ASP A 54 11.70 -16.49 -38.93
N MET A 55 11.07 -16.52 -37.77
CA MET A 55 11.65 -17.08 -36.56
C MET A 55 11.02 -18.43 -36.27
N VAL A 56 11.85 -19.47 -36.21
CA VAL A 56 11.42 -20.81 -35.80
C VAL A 56 11.47 -20.89 -34.28
N ILE A 57 10.30 -21.08 -33.66
CA ILE A 57 10.17 -21.36 -32.24
C ILE A 57 10.14 -22.88 -32.05
N PRO A 58 11.02 -23.45 -31.22
CA PRO A 58 11.01 -24.87 -30.95
C PRO A 58 9.70 -25.23 -30.21
N VAL A 59 8.89 -26.08 -30.83
CA VAL A 59 7.77 -26.73 -30.14
C VAL A 59 8.32 -28.01 -29.53
N SER A 60 8.34 -28.10 -28.20
CA SER A 60 8.64 -29.36 -27.53
C SER A 60 7.42 -30.28 -27.60
N GLY A 61 7.21 -30.90 -28.77
CA GLY A 61 6.23 -31.97 -28.96
C GLY A 61 6.92 -33.32 -29.05
N GLY A 62 6.81 -34.12 -27.98
CA GLY A 62 6.87 -35.59 -28.04
C GLY A 62 8.23 -36.25 -27.83
N GLY A 63 8.49 -36.75 -26.62
CA GLY A 63 9.46 -37.83 -26.34
C GLY A 63 8.98 -39.19 -26.86
N GLY A 64 8.40 -39.23 -28.05
CA GLY A 64 7.95 -40.43 -28.74
C GLY A 64 8.67 -40.53 -30.07
N SER A 65 9.45 -41.60 -30.23
CA SER A 65 10.12 -41.99 -31.48
C SER A 65 9.23 -41.75 -32.71
N GLY A 66 9.61 -40.80 -33.59
CA GLY A 66 9.16 -40.80 -34.98
C GLY A 66 8.52 -39.54 -35.59
N SER A 67 8.13 -38.50 -34.84
CA SER A 67 7.60 -37.27 -35.46
C SER A 67 8.69 -36.20 -35.61
N ASN A 68 9.00 -35.80 -36.84
CA ASN A 68 9.83 -34.64 -37.14
C ASN A 68 9.27 -33.41 -36.40
N GLY A 69 9.94 -32.99 -35.33
CA GLY A 69 9.59 -31.81 -34.53
C GLY A 69 9.81 -30.52 -35.32
N ALA A 70 8.91 -30.23 -36.25
CA ALA A 70 8.89 -28.96 -36.95
C ALA A 70 8.45 -27.86 -35.96
N GLY A 71 9.36 -26.94 -35.65
CA GLY A 71 9.05 -25.76 -34.83
C GLY A 71 7.98 -24.88 -35.49
N VAL A 72 7.30 -24.06 -34.69
CA VAL A 72 6.33 -23.08 -35.18
C VAL A 72 7.10 -21.94 -35.80
N VAL A 73 6.83 -21.65 -37.07
CA VAL A 73 7.44 -20.53 -37.78
C VAL A 73 6.56 -19.30 -37.58
N VAL A 74 7.11 -18.27 -36.95
CA VAL A 74 6.47 -16.96 -36.84
C VAL A 74 7.10 -16.02 -37.86
N PRO A 75 6.34 -15.53 -38.86
CA PRO A 75 6.88 -14.69 -39.90
C PRO A 75 7.09 -13.25 -39.43
N ASN A 76 7.91 -12.49 -40.16
CA ASN A 76 8.06 -11.04 -40.00
C ASN A 76 8.52 -10.57 -38.60
N VAL A 77 9.39 -11.34 -37.94
CA VAL A 77 9.94 -11.00 -36.63
C VAL A 77 11.20 -10.15 -36.79
N SER A 78 11.30 -9.05 -36.03
CA SER A 78 12.50 -8.20 -36.00
C SER A 78 13.73 -9.03 -35.63
N GLU A 79 14.86 -8.82 -36.32
CA GLU A 79 16.14 -9.47 -35.99
C GLU A 79 16.64 -9.16 -34.58
N SER A 80 16.16 -8.07 -33.98
CA SER A 80 16.46 -7.70 -32.60
C SER A 80 15.86 -8.67 -31.57
N ILE A 81 14.97 -9.59 -31.98
CA ILE A 81 14.36 -10.60 -31.12
C ILE A 81 15.04 -11.95 -31.36
N ARG A 82 15.45 -12.59 -30.27
CA ARG A 82 16.00 -13.94 -30.27
C ARG A 82 15.16 -14.87 -29.44
N CYS A 83 15.17 -16.14 -29.86
CA CYS A 83 14.56 -17.26 -29.17
C CYS A 83 15.67 -18.24 -28.79
N ASP A 84 15.89 -18.39 -27.49
CA ASP A 84 16.80 -19.36 -26.93
C ASP A 84 16.05 -20.62 -26.52
N LYS A 85 16.80 -21.71 -26.34
CA LYS A 85 16.27 -22.95 -25.79
C LYS A 85 15.76 -22.70 -24.37
N GLY A 86 14.62 -23.29 -24.04
CA GLY A 86 14.11 -23.28 -22.68
C GLY A 86 14.87 -24.21 -21.73
N GLU A 87 14.47 -24.17 -20.47
CA GLU A 87 15.05 -24.95 -19.38
C GLU A 87 13.91 -25.57 -18.56
N HIS A 88 14.16 -26.75 -18.01
CA HIS A 88 13.28 -27.42 -17.06
C HIS A 88 14.00 -27.53 -15.72
N THR A 89 13.54 -26.77 -14.73
CA THR A 89 14.25 -26.66 -13.45
C THR A 89 13.27 -26.80 -12.29
N ARG A 90 13.56 -27.72 -11.36
CA ARG A 90 12.96 -27.70 -10.02
C ARG A 90 13.74 -26.74 -9.15
N PHE A 91 13.06 -25.79 -8.53
CA PHE A 91 13.68 -24.82 -7.64
C PHE A 91 13.03 -24.85 -6.26
N LYS A 92 13.85 -25.05 -5.24
CA LYS A 92 13.48 -25.07 -3.82
C LYS A 92 14.04 -23.80 -3.18
N SER A 93 13.19 -22.96 -2.61
CA SER A 93 13.65 -21.78 -1.89
C SER A 93 14.08 -22.13 -0.46
N ASP A 94 14.91 -21.30 0.13
CA ASP A 94 15.03 -21.27 1.59
C ASP A 94 13.77 -20.70 2.25
N VAL A 95 13.70 -20.82 3.58
CA VAL A 95 12.66 -20.20 4.40
C VAL A 95 13.12 -18.78 4.72
N LEU A 96 12.48 -17.81 4.05
CA LEU A 96 12.92 -16.42 4.02
C LEU A 96 11.90 -15.49 4.66
N GLU A 97 12.37 -14.38 5.22
CA GLU A 97 11.47 -13.28 5.59
C GLU A 97 10.86 -12.61 4.35
N PHE A 98 9.76 -11.88 4.54
CA PHE A 98 9.01 -11.22 3.45
C PHE A 98 9.89 -10.44 2.47
N ASN A 99 10.77 -9.57 2.99
CA ASN A 99 11.62 -8.70 2.17
C ASN A 99 12.68 -9.49 1.39
N GLN A 100 13.21 -10.57 1.98
CA GLN A 100 14.21 -11.44 1.34
C GLN A 100 13.56 -12.25 0.21
N MET A 101 12.35 -12.78 0.43
CA MET A 101 11.59 -13.48 -0.60
C MET A 101 11.21 -12.53 -1.75
N SER A 102 10.80 -11.30 -1.44
CA SER A 102 10.55 -10.27 -2.45
C SER A 102 11.80 -10.01 -3.30
N GLU A 103 12.96 -9.86 -2.67
CA GLU A 103 14.21 -9.61 -3.37
C GLU A 103 14.61 -10.80 -4.26
N LEU A 104 14.47 -12.04 -3.78
CA LEU A 104 14.72 -13.25 -4.55
C LEU A 104 13.89 -13.31 -5.85
N LEU A 105 12.58 -13.05 -5.77
CA LEU A 105 11.71 -13.09 -6.95
C LEU A 105 11.93 -11.90 -7.90
N ASN A 106 12.26 -10.73 -7.36
CA ASN A 106 12.59 -9.56 -8.17
C ASN A 106 13.88 -9.79 -8.98
N GLN A 107 14.90 -10.39 -8.37
CA GLN A 107 16.15 -10.76 -9.04
C GLN A 107 15.91 -11.75 -10.19
N LYS A 108 14.99 -12.72 -10.02
CA LYS A 108 14.58 -13.59 -11.14
C LYS A 108 14.02 -12.78 -12.32
N SER A 109 13.42 -11.63 -12.08
CA SER A 109 12.89 -10.72 -13.12
C SER A 109 13.89 -9.67 -13.60
N SER A 110 15.17 -9.75 -13.19
CA SER A 110 16.21 -8.74 -13.42
C SER A 110 15.90 -7.35 -12.83
N VAL A 111 15.06 -7.30 -11.80
CA VAL A 111 14.73 -6.07 -11.06
C VAL A 111 15.45 -6.08 -9.71
N GLN A 112 16.07 -4.96 -9.36
CA GLN A 112 16.75 -4.79 -8.07
C GLN A 112 15.79 -4.23 -7.01
N GLY A 113 16.08 -4.53 -5.75
CA GLY A 113 15.37 -3.97 -4.60
C GLY A 113 14.28 -4.86 -4.01
N LYS A 114 13.69 -4.36 -2.93
CA LYS A 114 12.81 -5.12 -2.02
C LYS A 114 11.33 -4.78 -2.18
N VAL A 115 10.98 -3.99 -3.19
CA VAL A 115 9.58 -3.62 -3.43
C VAL A 115 8.86 -4.86 -3.97
N PRO A 116 7.79 -5.33 -3.31
CA PRO A 116 7.11 -6.57 -3.72
C PRO A 116 6.48 -6.41 -5.09
N SER A 117 6.78 -7.34 -5.99
CA SER A 117 6.17 -7.42 -7.32
C SER A 117 4.74 -7.93 -7.25
N GLY A 118 3.95 -7.68 -8.30
CA GLY A 118 2.64 -8.32 -8.45
C GLY A 118 2.74 -9.83 -8.60
N TYR A 119 3.86 -10.34 -9.12
CA TYR A 119 4.16 -11.77 -9.15
C TYR A 119 4.29 -12.39 -7.75
N LEU A 120 5.03 -11.75 -6.84
CA LEU A 120 5.11 -12.19 -5.43
C LEU A 120 3.71 -12.25 -4.82
N ASN A 121 2.91 -11.21 -5.04
CA ASN A 121 1.55 -11.14 -4.51
C ASN A 121 0.67 -12.28 -5.03
N ALA A 122 0.72 -12.55 -6.34
CA ALA A 122 -0.05 -13.62 -6.96
C ALA A 122 0.44 -15.02 -6.58
N LEU A 123 1.74 -15.19 -6.29
CA LEU A 123 2.31 -16.48 -5.91
C LEU A 123 1.96 -16.89 -4.48
N PHE A 124 1.95 -15.93 -3.55
CA PHE A 124 1.70 -16.17 -2.11
C PHE A 124 0.30 -15.72 -1.63
N ASP A 125 -0.58 -15.36 -2.56
CA ASP A 125 -1.91 -14.82 -2.31
C ASP A 125 -1.87 -13.69 -1.25
N LEU A 126 -1.16 -12.62 -1.60
CA LEU A 126 -0.99 -11.43 -0.76
C LEU A 126 -1.90 -10.30 -1.27
N SER A 127 -2.37 -9.46 -0.34
CA SER A 127 -3.33 -8.40 -0.65
C SER A 127 -2.75 -7.30 -1.54
N GLY A 128 -1.43 -7.11 -1.48
CA GLY A 128 -0.73 -6.01 -2.14
C GLY A 128 -0.57 -4.77 -1.25
N ALA A 129 -1.27 -4.70 -0.11
CA ALA A 129 -0.98 -3.76 0.95
C ALA A 129 0.26 -4.23 1.73
N TRP A 130 1.42 -4.14 1.09
CA TRP A 130 2.61 -4.92 1.48
C TRP A 130 3.09 -4.71 2.92
N MET A 131 2.84 -3.56 3.54
CA MET A 131 3.22 -3.32 4.93
C MET A 131 2.38 -4.17 5.90
N ASN A 132 1.08 -4.35 5.59
CA ASN A 132 0.21 -5.24 6.33
C ASN A 132 0.55 -6.71 6.04
N ASP A 133 0.80 -7.03 4.77
CA ASP A 133 1.21 -8.38 4.36
C ASP A 133 2.53 -8.78 5.05
N ALA A 134 3.52 -7.88 5.07
CA ALA A 134 4.80 -8.11 5.75
C ALA A 134 4.66 -8.23 7.27
N ALA A 135 3.66 -7.57 7.88
CA ALA A 135 3.38 -7.68 9.30
C ALA A 135 2.65 -8.98 9.68
N ASP A 136 1.82 -9.53 8.79
CA ASP A 136 1.12 -10.81 8.99
C ASP A 136 1.96 -12.03 8.59
N VAL A 137 3.15 -11.81 8.00
CA VAL A 137 4.05 -12.87 7.52
C VAL A 137 5.32 -12.92 8.35
N LYS A 138 5.61 -14.09 8.93
CA LYS A 138 6.88 -14.43 9.57
C LYS A 138 7.89 -14.93 8.55
N HIS A 139 7.52 -15.97 7.79
CA HIS A 139 8.36 -16.54 6.74
C HIS A 139 7.54 -17.00 5.54
N LEU A 140 8.20 -17.02 4.38
CA LEU A 140 7.72 -17.52 3.10
C LEU A 140 8.71 -18.56 2.56
N ALA A 141 8.21 -19.61 1.94
CA ALA A 141 9.01 -20.56 1.17
C ALA A 141 8.20 -21.19 0.04
N PHE A 142 8.88 -21.71 -0.99
CA PHE A 142 8.25 -22.45 -2.07
C PHE A 142 9.14 -23.57 -2.61
N ASP A 143 8.51 -24.61 -3.15
CA ASP A 143 9.11 -25.67 -3.96
C ASP A 143 8.29 -25.78 -5.24
N GLY A 144 8.93 -25.78 -6.40
CA GLY A 144 8.19 -25.86 -7.64
C GLY A 144 9.03 -26.16 -8.86
N TYR A 145 8.35 -26.68 -9.88
CA TYR A 145 8.87 -26.86 -11.21
C TYR A 145 8.58 -25.64 -12.06
N PHE A 146 9.63 -25.11 -12.69
CA PHE A 146 9.56 -24.01 -13.64
C PHE A 146 10.03 -24.55 -14.99
N ILE A 147 9.09 -24.63 -15.93
CA ILE A 147 9.29 -25.22 -17.25
C ILE A 147 9.21 -24.09 -18.26
N SER A 148 10.34 -23.80 -18.89
CA SER A 148 10.41 -22.92 -20.03
C SER A 148 10.58 -23.80 -21.25
N LEU A 149 9.67 -23.73 -22.22
CA LEU A 149 9.81 -24.41 -23.50
C LEU A 149 10.82 -23.67 -24.37
N TYR A 150 10.75 -22.33 -24.32
CA TYR A 150 11.66 -21.42 -24.99
C TYR A 150 11.74 -20.10 -24.23
N TYR A 151 12.79 -19.33 -24.52
CA TYR A 151 13.04 -18.03 -23.91
C TYR A 151 13.19 -16.97 -24.98
N LEU A 152 12.34 -15.94 -24.96
CA LEU A 152 12.38 -14.83 -25.89
C LEU A 152 13.06 -13.63 -25.25
N HIS A 153 13.94 -12.94 -25.96
CA HIS A 153 14.55 -11.71 -25.45
C HIS A 153 14.95 -10.72 -26.56
N LEU A 154 15.07 -9.45 -26.15
CA LEU A 154 15.62 -8.38 -26.96
C LEU A 154 17.14 -8.39 -26.89
N THR A 155 17.77 -8.26 -28.06
CA THR A 155 19.23 -8.11 -28.22
C THR A 155 19.65 -6.69 -28.57
N ALA A 156 18.68 -5.79 -28.78
CA ALA A 156 18.95 -4.38 -29.04
C ALA A 156 19.70 -3.75 -27.86
N SER A 157 20.90 -3.23 -28.13
CA SER A 157 21.75 -2.54 -27.16
C SER A 157 22.43 -1.35 -27.84
N PRO A 158 22.24 -0.10 -27.35
CA PRO A 158 21.38 0.26 -26.22
C PRO A 158 19.88 0.18 -26.58
N LEU A 159 19.03 -0.06 -25.57
CA LEU A 159 17.59 0.09 -25.73
C LEU A 159 17.23 1.58 -25.82
N VAL A 160 16.52 1.98 -26.88
CA VAL A 160 16.12 3.37 -27.11
C VAL A 160 14.60 3.49 -27.08
N LEU A 161 14.09 4.38 -26.23
CA LEU A 161 12.66 4.70 -26.19
C LEU A 161 12.21 5.42 -27.46
N GLN A 162 11.00 5.13 -27.91
CA GLN A 162 10.37 5.88 -28.99
C GLN A 162 10.14 7.34 -28.60
N GLU A 163 10.26 8.23 -29.58
CA GLU A 163 10.14 9.67 -29.37
C GLU A 163 8.78 10.09 -28.79
N LYS A 164 7.70 9.38 -29.15
CA LYS A 164 6.37 9.60 -28.58
C LYS A 164 6.32 9.39 -27.07
N VAL A 165 7.04 8.38 -26.57
CA VAL A 165 7.09 8.06 -25.13
C VAL A 165 7.92 9.11 -24.39
N LYS A 166 9.04 9.56 -24.98
CA LYS A 166 9.88 10.63 -24.42
C LYS A 166 9.10 11.94 -24.30
N LYS A 167 8.34 12.32 -25.33
CA LYS A 167 7.49 13.52 -25.34
C LYS A 167 6.32 13.46 -24.37
N ALA A 168 5.88 12.25 -23.99
CA ALA A 168 4.80 12.08 -23.02
C ALA A 168 5.25 12.29 -21.56
N VAL A 169 6.56 12.39 -21.29
CA VAL A 169 7.08 12.66 -19.94
C VAL A 169 6.73 14.10 -19.53
N PRO A 170 6.01 14.30 -18.42
CA PRO A 170 5.68 15.66 -17.95
C PRO A 170 6.93 16.43 -17.52
N SER A 171 7.04 17.69 -17.92
CA SER A 171 8.18 18.56 -17.59
C SER A 171 8.17 19.08 -16.14
N HIS A 172 7.02 19.03 -15.46
CA HIS A 172 6.82 19.41 -14.07
C HIS A 172 5.96 18.37 -13.33
N TRP A 173 5.81 18.52 -12.02
CA TRP A 173 4.91 17.69 -11.23
C TRP A 173 3.45 17.97 -11.62
N ASP A 174 2.86 17.07 -12.40
CA ASP A 174 1.47 17.10 -12.88
C ASP A 174 0.84 15.73 -12.57
N PRO A 175 0.13 15.57 -11.46
CA PRO A 175 -0.44 14.29 -11.02
C PRO A 175 -1.33 13.62 -12.06
N ALA A 176 -2.11 14.38 -12.83
CA ALA A 176 -2.99 13.85 -13.86
C ALA A 176 -2.17 13.24 -15.01
N LYS A 177 -1.19 13.98 -15.54
CA LYS A 177 -0.33 13.47 -16.63
C LYS A 177 0.60 12.35 -16.17
N LEU A 178 1.12 12.41 -14.94
CA LEU A 178 1.95 11.35 -14.35
C LEU A 178 1.16 10.06 -14.17
N SER A 179 -0.05 10.15 -13.61
CA SER A 179 -0.96 9.01 -13.47
C SER A 179 -1.30 8.42 -14.84
N ARG A 180 -1.66 9.26 -15.82
CA ARG A 180 -1.93 8.82 -17.19
C ARG A 180 -0.73 8.13 -17.82
N PHE A 181 0.49 8.64 -17.63
CA PHE A 181 1.71 8.02 -18.13
C PHE A 181 1.87 6.60 -17.57
N ILE A 182 1.75 6.42 -16.25
CA ILE A 182 1.88 5.11 -15.58
C ILE A 182 0.78 4.14 -16.05
N GLN A 183 -0.46 4.63 -16.19
CA GLN A 183 -1.58 3.82 -16.68
C GLN A 183 -1.34 3.34 -18.12
N THR A 184 -0.85 4.22 -18.99
CA THR A 184 -0.67 3.97 -20.43
C THR A 184 0.58 3.15 -20.74
N TYR A 185 1.73 3.52 -20.18
CA TYR A 185 3.03 2.92 -20.50
C TYR A 185 3.54 1.93 -19.45
N GLY A 186 2.94 1.89 -18.27
CA GLY A 186 3.41 1.07 -17.16
C GLY A 186 4.65 1.66 -16.47
N THR A 187 5.28 0.83 -15.65
CA THR A 187 6.46 1.21 -14.85
C THR A 187 7.76 0.64 -15.40
N HIS A 188 7.67 -0.48 -16.10
CA HIS A 188 8.79 -1.25 -16.65
C HIS A 188 8.54 -1.60 -18.11
N ILE A 189 9.58 -2.08 -18.79
CA ILE A 189 9.55 -2.56 -20.17
C ILE A 189 9.89 -4.04 -20.16
N VAL A 190 9.13 -4.83 -20.92
CA VAL A 190 9.42 -6.25 -21.11
C VAL A 190 10.57 -6.41 -22.08
N VAL A 191 11.72 -6.89 -21.61
CA VAL A 191 12.93 -7.12 -22.43
C VAL A 191 13.20 -8.60 -22.68
N GLY A 192 12.57 -9.49 -21.92
CA GLY A 192 12.61 -10.92 -22.14
C GLY A 192 11.48 -11.64 -21.42
N MET A 193 11.20 -12.87 -21.82
CA MET A 193 10.23 -13.73 -21.17
C MET A 193 10.49 -15.20 -21.42
N ALA A 194 10.15 -16.02 -20.43
CA ALA A 194 10.06 -17.47 -20.59
C ALA A 194 8.61 -17.88 -20.82
N VAL A 195 8.38 -18.76 -21.80
CA VAL A 195 7.07 -19.31 -22.14
C VAL A 195 7.06 -20.81 -21.89
N GLY A 196 6.08 -21.30 -21.12
CA GLY A 196 5.95 -22.70 -20.75
C GLY A 196 4.93 -22.89 -19.64
N GLY A 197 5.34 -23.47 -18.51
CA GLY A 197 4.45 -23.71 -17.37
C GLY A 197 5.19 -23.69 -16.04
N GLN A 198 4.45 -23.48 -14.96
CA GLN A 198 4.99 -23.66 -13.61
C GLN A 198 3.98 -24.37 -12.71
N ASP A 199 4.50 -25.18 -11.81
CA ASP A 199 3.75 -25.96 -10.82
C ASP A 199 4.45 -25.78 -9.46
N VAL A 200 3.86 -24.97 -8.59
CA VAL A 200 4.55 -24.45 -7.40
C VAL A 200 3.69 -24.62 -6.15
N ILE A 201 4.26 -25.23 -5.11
CA ILE A 201 3.71 -25.25 -3.75
C ILE A 201 4.42 -24.20 -2.91
N CYS A 202 3.65 -23.33 -2.28
CA CYS A 202 4.10 -22.24 -1.45
C CYS A 202 3.61 -22.43 -0.02
N VAL A 203 4.38 -21.94 0.95
CA VAL A 203 3.98 -21.86 2.35
C VAL A 203 4.13 -20.43 2.87
N LYS A 204 3.09 -19.99 3.57
CA LYS A 204 3.02 -18.72 4.28
C LYS A 204 2.89 -19.00 5.78
N GLN A 205 3.89 -18.60 6.55
CA GLN A 205 3.91 -18.78 8.00
C GLN A 205 3.59 -17.46 8.71
N LYS A 206 2.60 -17.47 9.60
CA LYS A 206 2.25 -16.31 10.44
C LYS A 206 3.18 -16.14 11.65
N PRO A 207 3.31 -14.91 12.20
CA PRO A 207 4.08 -14.64 13.41
C PRO A 207 3.68 -15.48 14.64
N SER A 208 2.41 -15.90 14.72
CA SER A 208 1.89 -16.76 15.80
C SER A 208 2.40 -18.20 15.75
N SER A 209 2.95 -18.65 14.62
CA SER A 209 3.41 -20.02 14.43
C SER A 209 4.71 -20.30 15.19
N THR A 210 4.74 -21.42 15.91
CA THR A 210 5.89 -21.90 16.70
C THR A 210 6.81 -22.84 15.92
N ILE A 211 6.44 -23.23 14.70
CA ILE A 211 7.18 -24.19 13.88
C ILE A 211 8.52 -23.57 13.44
N PRO A 212 9.66 -24.26 13.68
CA PRO A 212 10.97 -23.72 13.32
C PRO A 212 11.21 -23.80 11.79
N PRO A 213 12.02 -22.88 11.23
CA PRO A 213 12.30 -22.83 9.78
C PRO A 213 12.84 -24.14 9.18
N SER A 214 13.69 -24.88 9.91
CA SER A 214 14.26 -26.15 9.43
C SER A 214 13.22 -27.25 9.27
N GLU A 215 12.24 -27.29 10.18
CA GLU A 215 11.12 -28.24 10.11
C GLU A 215 10.16 -27.86 8.99
N LEU A 216 9.85 -26.55 8.87
CA LEU A 216 9.01 -26.03 7.79
C LEU A 216 9.61 -26.35 6.41
N LYS A 217 10.92 -26.14 6.24
CA LYS A 217 11.64 -26.46 5.01
C LYS A 217 11.54 -27.95 4.69
N GLY A 218 11.84 -28.82 5.66
CA GLY A 218 11.75 -30.27 5.48
C GLY A 218 10.34 -30.73 5.10
N CYS A 219 9.30 -30.23 5.77
CA CYS A 219 7.91 -30.59 5.44
C CYS A 219 7.51 -30.13 4.03
N LEU A 220 7.97 -28.95 3.59
CA LEU A 220 7.72 -28.45 2.24
C LEU A 220 8.43 -29.30 1.18
N GLU A 221 9.67 -29.70 1.43
CA GLU A 221 10.44 -30.57 0.53
C GLU A 221 9.79 -31.96 0.42
N ASP A 222 9.41 -32.57 1.55
CA ASP A 222 8.74 -33.87 1.58
C ASP A 222 7.40 -33.80 0.82
N LEU A 223 6.62 -32.72 1.02
CA LEU A 223 5.36 -32.52 0.31
C LEU A 223 5.59 -32.33 -1.20
N GLY A 224 6.57 -31.53 -1.58
CA GLY A 224 6.94 -31.33 -2.99
C GLY A 224 7.38 -32.64 -3.65
N ASP A 225 8.17 -33.47 -2.96
CA ASP A 225 8.62 -34.75 -3.49
C ASP A 225 7.44 -35.71 -3.74
N ILE A 226 6.43 -35.72 -2.86
CA ILE A 226 5.20 -36.51 -3.05
C ILE A 226 4.38 -35.97 -4.22
N LEU A 227 4.10 -34.67 -4.23
CA LEU A 227 3.24 -34.03 -5.24
C LEU A 227 3.84 -34.12 -6.64
N PHE A 228 5.16 -33.94 -6.78
CA PHE A 228 5.80 -33.90 -8.10
C PHE A 228 6.28 -35.27 -8.60
N SER A 229 6.36 -36.29 -7.75
CA SER A 229 6.62 -37.67 -8.17
C SER A 229 5.33 -38.45 -8.44
N ASP A 230 4.16 -37.80 -8.36
CA ASP A 230 2.84 -38.44 -8.40
C ASP A 230 2.71 -39.62 -7.40
N GLY A 231 3.43 -39.53 -6.27
CA GLY A 231 3.48 -40.58 -5.27
C GLY A 231 2.20 -40.60 -4.44
N MET A 232 1.56 -41.76 -4.30
CA MET A 232 0.32 -41.95 -3.52
C MET A 232 0.56 -42.28 -2.03
N ASN A 233 1.72 -41.92 -1.48
CA ASN A 233 2.00 -42.20 -0.08
C ASN A 233 1.68 -40.97 0.78
N PRO A 234 0.84 -41.09 1.83
CA PRO A 234 0.70 -40.03 2.81
C PRO A 234 2.08 -39.75 3.41
N LEU A 235 2.38 -38.47 3.70
CA LEU A 235 3.60 -38.05 4.39
C LEU A 235 3.81 -38.94 5.63
N GLN A 236 4.68 -39.95 5.51
CA GLN A 236 4.93 -40.89 6.59
C GLN A 236 5.61 -40.13 7.73
N GLU A 237 5.17 -40.39 8.97
CA GLU A 237 5.78 -39.84 10.18
C GLU A 237 7.31 -39.92 10.10
N ARG A 238 7.99 -38.77 10.10
CA ARG A 238 9.45 -38.72 10.04
C ARG A 238 10.01 -39.39 11.28
N LYS A 239 10.41 -40.66 11.19
CA LYS A 239 11.08 -41.40 12.27
C LYS A 239 12.55 -40.98 12.31
N THR A 240 12.87 -39.97 13.10
CA THR A 240 14.24 -39.75 13.57
C THR A 240 14.51 -40.60 14.82
N LYS A 241 15.79 -40.90 15.08
CA LYS A 241 16.26 -41.68 16.24
C LYS A 241 15.81 -41.10 17.60
N ASP A 242 15.40 -39.83 17.64
CA ASP A 242 14.77 -39.16 18.79
C ASP A 242 13.36 -38.68 18.42
N GLY A 243 12.33 -39.38 18.89
CA GLY A 243 10.94 -38.88 18.96
C GLY A 243 10.16 -38.73 17.63
N LYS A 244 8.85 -38.99 17.70
CA LYS A 244 7.91 -38.77 16.60
C LYS A 244 7.72 -37.26 16.38
N LYS A 245 8.19 -36.70 15.26
CA LYS A 245 7.78 -35.34 14.84
C LYS A 245 6.42 -35.42 14.15
N LYS A 246 5.41 -34.75 14.72
CA LYS A 246 4.08 -34.59 14.12
C LYS A 246 4.19 -33.64 12.94
N ILE A 247 3.91 -34.15 11.74
CA ILE A 247 3.76 -33.34 10.54
C ILE A 247 2.53 -32.44 10.72
N PRO A 248 2.61 -31.13 10.46
CA PRO A 248 1.45 -30.25 10.64
C PRO A 248 0.28 -30.71 9.75
N GLU A 249 -0.93 -30.74 10.32
CA GLU A 249 -2.12 -31.32 9.67
C GLU A 249 -2.44 -30.70 8.30
N VAL A 250 -2.04 -29.44 8.07
CA VAL A 250 -2.25 -28.73 6.80
C VAL A 250 -1.58 -29.42 5.62
N PHE A 251 -0.41 -30.03 5.80
CA PHE A 251 0.30 -30.73 4.73
C PHE A 251 -0.46 -31.99 4.30
N ASN A 252 -1.03 -32.72 5.26
CA ASN A 252 -1.88 -33.89 4.98
C ASN A 252 -3.19 -33.48 4.31
N ARG A 253 -3.80 -32.37 4.75
CA ARG A 253 -5.01 -31.82 4.13
C ARG A 253 -4.77 -31.41 2.68
N MET A 254 -3.59 -30.84 2.39
CA MET A 254 -3.22 -30.45 1.03
C MET A 254 -3.20 -31.64 0.07
N LEU A 255 -2.67 -32.78 0.52
CA LEU A 255 -2.69 -34.03 -0.23
C LEU A 255 -4.11 -34.61 -0.38
N GLN A 256 -4.99 -34.38 0.59
CA GLN A 256 -6.38 -34.87 0.55
C GLN A 256 -7.34 -33.99 -0.26
N SER A 257 -6.93 -32.77 -0.65
CA SER A 257 -7.79 -31.76 -1.29
C SER A 257 -8.14 -32.06 -2.76
N HIS A 258 -8.16 -33.34 -3.16
CA HIS A 258 -8.48 -33.84 -4.50
C HIS A 258 -9.93 -33.60 -4.98
N THR A 259 -10.70 -32.72 -4.36
CA THR A 259 -12.12 -32.54 -4.66
C THR A 259 -12.37 -31.22 -5.40
N MET A 260 -12.54 -31.33 -6.73
CA MET A 260 -13.07 -30.29 -7.65
C MET A 260 -12.31 -28.95 -7.63
N GLN A 261 -11.18 -28.89 -8.33
CA GLN A 261 -10.44 -27.64 -8.57
C GLN A 261 -11.23 -26.74 -9.53
N PHE A 262 -11.85 -25.67 -9.01
CA PHE A 262 -12.52 -24.64 -9.84
C PHE A 262 -11.59 -23.45 -10.15
N THR A 263 -10.39 -23.41 -9.58
CA THR A 263 -9.40 -22.35 -9.80
C THR A 263 -7.98 -22.92 -9.92
N SER A 264 -7.06 -22.16 -10.50
CA SER A 264 -5.64 -22.55 -10.65
C SER A 264 -4.86 -22.56 -9.33
N ILE A 265 -5.50 -22.23 -8.21
CA ILE A 265 -4.91 -22.12 -6.87
C ILE A 265 -5.70 -23.02 -5.90
N THR A 266 -5.00 -23.86 -5.15
CA THR A 266 -5.56 -24.60 -4.00
C THR A 266 -4.95 -24.05 -2.72
N GLU A 267 -5.76 -23.74 -1.71
CA GLU A 267 -5.30 -23.22 -0.42
C GLU A 267 -5.74 -24.13 0.74
N ALA A 268 -4.82 -24.42 1.66
CA ALA A 268 -5.12 -25.06 2.93
C ALA A 268 -4.48 -24.27 4.08
N SER A 269 -5.23 -24.01 5.16
CA SER A 269 -4.73 -23.29 6.34
C SER A 269 -4.87 -24.13 7.62
N SER A 270 -3.96 -23.93 8.57
CA SER A 270 -4.03 -24.53 9.92
C SER A 270 -4.18 -23.50 11.03
N LYS A 271 -4.66 -23.99 12.17
CA LYS A 271 -4.64 -23.26 13.44
C LYS A 271 -3.23 -22.93 13.93
N ASP A 272 -2.21 -23.65 13.45
CA ASP A 272 -0.79 -23.43 13.78
C ASP A 272 -0.18 -22.24 13.02
N GLY A 273 -1.00 -21.49 12.27
CA GLY A 273 -0.57 -20.29 11.55
C GLY A 273 0.21 -20.60 10.27
N LEU A 274 -0.03 -21.76 9.64
CA LEU A 274 0.48 -22.08 8.32
C LEU A 274 -0.62 -22.03 7.27
N THR A 275 -0.31 -21.45 6.13
CA THR A 275 -1.12 -21.51 4.91
C THR A 275 -0.28 -22.10 3.80
N LEU A 276 -0.77 -23.18 3.18
CA LEU A 276 -0.22 -23.79 1.99
C LEU A 276 -1.01 -23.34 0.76
N ILE A 277 -0.30 -23.00 -0.30
CA ILE A 277 -0.86 -22.47 -1.55
C ILE A 277 -0.23 -23.25 -2.71
N TRP A 278 -1.02 -24.03 -3.44
CA TRP A 278 -0.55 -24.74 -4.64
C TRP A 278 -1.08 -24.04 -5.88
N SER A 279 -0.16 -23.56 -6.72
CA SER A 279 -0.46 -22.76 -7.90
C SER A 279 0.13 -23.40 -9.15
N LYS A 280 -0.72 -23.66 -10.15
CA LYS A 280 -0.31 -24.05 -11.51
C LYS A 280 -0.52 -22.90 -12.50
N ARG A 281 0.38 -22.74 -13.47
CA ARG A 281 0.23 -21.82 -14.62
C ARG A 281 0.76 -22.47 -15.89
N GLY A 282 0.14 -22.20 -17.03
CA GLY A 282 0.38 -22.96 -18.26
C GLY A 282 -0.07 -24.42 -18.14
N GLY A 283 -0.28 -25.07 -19.28
CA GLY A 283 -0.91 -26.38 -19.38
C GLY A 283 -2.38 -26.40 -18.95
N ASP A 284 -2.88 -27.58 -18.63
CA ASP A 284 -4.14 -27.80 -17.96
C ASP A 284 -3.95 -27.60 -16.45
N VAL A 285 -4.30 -26.41 -15.97
CA VAL A 285 -4.18 -26.04 -14.55
C VAL A 285 -5.07 -26.87 -13.62
N PHE A 286 -6.05 -27.61 -14.16
CA PHE A 286 -6.95 -28.49 -13.42
C PHE A 286 -6.49 -29.96 -13.42
N ALA A 287 -5.34 -30.24 -14.01
CA ALA A 287 -4.76 -31.58 -14.01
C ALA A 287 -4.46 -32.04 -12.58
N GLN A 288 -4.96 -33.22 -12.24
CA GLN A 288 -4.90 -33.81 -10.88
C GLN A 288 -3.48 -34.19 -10.41
N SER A 289 -2.53 -34.33 -11.33
CA SER A 289 -1.17 -34.80 -11.03
C SER A 289 -0.14 -33.96 -11.78
N HIS A 290 1.10 -33.97 -11.30
CA HIS A 290 2.21 -33.24 -11.93
C HIS A 290 2.53 -33.80 -13.32
N SER A 291 2.58 -35.14 -13.48
CA SER A 291 2.91 -35.73 -14.78
C SER A 291 1.83 -35.47 -15.84
N LYS A 292 0.55 -35.49 -15.45
CA LYS A 292 -0.56 -35.14 -16.35
C LYS A 292 -0.46 -33.68 -16.77
N TRP A 293 -0.25 -32.77 -15.81
CA TRP A 293 -0.04 -31.35 -16.08
C TRP A 293 1.15 -31.14 -17.05
N LEU A 294 2.29 -31.78 -16.78
CA LEU A 294 3.52 -31.67 -17.56
C LEU A 294 3.30 -32.00 -19.05
N GLN A 295 2.50 -33.04 -19.35
CA GLN A 295 2.18 -33.45 -20.73
C GLN A 295 1.38 -32.38 -21.49
N THR A 296 0.64 -31.52 -20.79
CA THR A 296 -0.19 -30.47 -21.39
C THR A 296 0.53 -29.13 -21.57
N VAL A 297 1.68 -28.92 -20.91
CA VAL A 297 2.41 -27.63 -20.94
C VAL A 297 2.82 -27.24 -22.36
N ALA A 298 3.22 -28.20 -23.19
CA ALA A 298 3.58 -27.95 -24.59
C ALA A 298 2.39 -27.52 -25.47
N ILE A 299 1.18 -27.93 -25.11
CA ILE A 299 -0.04 -27.68 -25.89
C ILE A 299 -0.63 -26.31 -25.52
N ASN A 300 -0.60 -25.95 -24.23
CA ASN A 300 -1.18 -24.71 -23.73
C ASN A 300 -0.20 -23.92 -22.86
N PRO A 301 0.96 -23.48 -23.36
CA PRO A 301 1.92 -22.77 -22.52
C PRO A 301 1.41 -21.38 -22.13
N GLU A 302 2.00 -20.83 -21.07
CA GLU A 302 1.79 -19.45 -20.61
C GLU A 302 3.14 -18.78 -20.34
N ALA A 303 3.18 -17.44 -20.33
CA ALA A 303 4.37 -16.71 -19.91
C ALA A 303 4.58 -16.85 -18.39
N THR A 304 5.68 -17.48 -17.98
CA THR A 304 5.96 -17.84 -16.58
C THR A 304 6.95 -16.89 -15.92
N LEU A 305 7.87 -16.31 -16.70
CA LEU A 305 8.88 -15.38 -16.22
C LEU A 305 8.99 -14.18 -17.16
N PHE A 306 9.13 -12.99 -16.59
CA PHE A 306 9.39 -11.76 -17.33
C PHE A 306 10.72 -11.17 -16.90
N LYS A 307 11.53 -10.75 -17.85
CA LYS A 307 12.70 -9.90 -17.61
C LYS A 307 12.32 -8.46 -17.92
N LEU A 308 12.54 -7.60 -16.94
CA LEU A 308 12.03 -6.23 -16.94
C LEU A 308 13.15 -5.22 -16.76
N VAL A 309 13.01 -4.07 -17.42
CA VAL A 309 13.88 -2.90 -17.22
C VAL A 309 13.00 -1.72 -16.83
N PRO A 310 13.33 -0.97 -15.75
CA PRO A 310 12.56 0.22 -15.37
C PRO A 310 12.54 1.25 -16.49
N ILE A 311 11.37 1.78 -16.85
CA ILE A 311 11.26 2.75 -17.96
C ILE A 311 12.11 4.00 -17.70
N THR A 312 12.26 4.37 -16.43
CA THR A 312 13.06 5.50 -15.95
C THR A 312 14.54 5.38 -16.26
N SER A 313 15.08 4.17 -16.40
CA SER A 313 16.48 3.94 -16.76
C SER A 313 16.81 4.37 -18.20
N LEU A 314 15.80 4.49 -19.07
CA LEU A 314 15.93 4.90 -20.47
C LEU A 314 15.57 6.37 -20.70
N LEU A 315 15.26 7.13 -19.62
CA LEU A 315 14.85 8.54 -19.69
C LEU A 315 15.96 9.53 -19.34
N THR A 316 17.21 9.07 -19.28
CA THR A 316 18.37 9.92 -18.98
C THR A 316 18.46 11.09 -19.97
N GLY A 317 18.59 12.30 -19.45
CA GLY A 317 18.66 13.53 -20.26
C GLY A 317 17.30 14.13 -20.66
N ILE A 318 16.17 13.49 -20.33
CA ILE A 318 14.83 14.04 -20.61
C ILE A 318 14.38 14.95 -19.46
N PRO A 319 13.99 16.20 -19.73
CA PRO A 319 13.44 17.10 -18.73
C PRO A 319 12.20 16.49 -18.05
N GLY A 320 12.14 16.57 -16.72
CA GLY A 320 11.01 16.05 -15.94
C GLY A 320 11.06 14.54 -15.63
N SER A 321 12.04 13.81 -16.14
CA SER A 321 12.27 12.38 -15.80
C SER A 321 12.37 12.11 -14.29
N GLY A 322 12.89 13.07 -13.52
CA GLY A 322 12.93 13.00 -12.05
C GLY A 322 11.53 12.96 -11.40
N TYR A 323 10.56 13.72 -11.92
CA TYR A 323 9.18 13.71 -11.43
C TYR A 323 8.51 12.37 -11.71
N LEU A 324 8.69 11.84 -12.92
CA LEU A 324 8.16 10.53 -13.29
C LEU A 324 8.79 9.40 -12.46
N SER A 325 10.10 9.45 -12.25
CA SER A 325 10.79 8.50 -11.36
C SER A 325 10.24 8.54 -9.93
N HIS A 326 10.03 9.75 -9.40
CA HIS A 326 9.43 9.92 -8.08
C HIS A 326 7.99 9.36 -8.02
N ALA A 327 7.16 9.65 -9.02
CA ALA A 327 5.79 9.16 -9.10
C ALA A 327 5.70 7.63 -9.21
N ILE A 328 6.55 7.00 -10.04
CA ILE A 328 6.63 5.54 -10.15
C ILE A 328 7.07 4.92 -8.82
N ASN A 329 8.06 5.49 -8.15
CA ASN A 329 8.50 4.99 -6.85
C ASN A 329 7.39 5.08 -5.78
N LEU A 330 6.64 6.18 -5.77
CA LEU A 330 5.47 6.34 -4.91
C LEU A 330 4.39 5.31 -5.24
N TYR A 331 4.07 5.13 -6.52
CA TYR A 331 3.10 4.14 -6.98
C TYR A 331 3.50 2.71 -6.59
N LEU A 332 4.74 2.28 -6.85
CA LEU A 332 5.19 0.94 -6.52
C LEU A 332 5.33 0.71 -5.01
N ARG A 333 5.62 1.76 -4.23
CA ARG A 333 5.70 1.71 -2.77
C ARG A 333 4.34 1.64 -2.09
N TYR A 334 3.35 2.39 -2.56
CA TYR A 334 2.04 2.49 -1.88
C TYR A 334 0.92 1.71 -2.56
N LYS A 335 1.10 1.36 -3.84
CA LYS A 335 0.17 0.60 -4.70
C LYS A 335 -1.30 1.08 -4.58
N PRO A 336 -1.58 2.40 -4.70
CA PRO A 336 -2.97 2.84 -4.82
C PRO A 336 -3.61 2.22 -6.07
N ALA A 337 -4.94 2.09 -6.09
CA ALA A 337 -5.65 1.73 -7.31
C ALA A 337 -5.31 2.73 -8.43
N LEU A 338 -5.27 2.27 -9.68
CA LEU A 338 -4.90 3.13 -10.80
C LEU A 338 -5.87 4.31 -10.97
N ASP A 339 -7.16 4.12 -10.66
CA ASP A 339 -8.17 5.19 -10.70
C ASP A 339 -7.94 6.24 -9.60
N ASP A 340 -7.33 5.83 -8.49
CA ASP A 340 -6.99 6.71 -7.36
C ASP A 340 -5.59 7.33 -7.46
N LEU A 341 -4.76 6.88 -8.40
CA LEU A 341 -3.36 7.28 -8.48
C LEU A 341 -3.19 8.80 -8.69
N GLN A 342 -4.07 9.43 -9.46
CA GLN A 342 -4.03 10.88 -9.63
C GLN A 342 -4.25 11.61 -8.29
N TYR A 343 -5.32 11.27 -7.57
CA TYR A 343 -5.62 11.85 -6.26
C TYR A 343 -4.53 11.54 -5.24
N PHE A 344 -4.01 10.33 -5.26
CA PHE A 344 -2.89 9.93 -4.41
C PHE A 344 -1.67 10.84 -4.63
N LEU A 345 -1.26 11.05 -5.89
CA LEU A 345 -0.12 11.89 -6.25
C LEU A 345 -0.33 13.38 -5.90
N GLU A 346 -1.55 13.90 -6.04
CA GLU A 346 -1.93 15.26 -5.58
C GLU A 346 -1.72 15.43 -4.07
N PHE A 347 -1.95 14.38 -3.29
CA PHE A 347 -1.83 14.39 -1.84
C PHE A 347 -0.42 14.09 -1.33
N GLN A 348 0.55 13.80 -2.22
CA GLN A 348 1.96 13.61 -1.86
C GLN A 348 2.69 14.94 -1.67
N VAL A 349 2.14 15.78 -0.79
CA VAL A 349 2.72 17.06 -0.38
C VAL A 349 3.12 16.99 1.11
N PRO A 350 4.08 17.81 1.56
CA PRO A 350 4.50 17.81 2.96
C PRO A 350 3.31 18.06 3.90
N ARG A 351 3.23 17.29 4.98
CA ARG A 351 2.18 17.39 6.00
C ARG A 351 2.70 18.20 7.17
N GLN A 352 1.86 19.07 7.72
CA GLN A 352 2.23 19.96 8.82
C GLN A 352 1.13 19.97 9.87
N TRP A 353 1.54 20.16 11.13
CA TRP A 353 0.63 20.39 12.24
C TRP A 353 0.47 21.89 12.46
N SER A 354 -0.76 22.34 12.67
CA SER A 354 -1.10 23.67 13.14
C SER A 354 -1.73 23.56 14.54
N PRO A 355 -1.29 24.38 15.52
CA PRO A 355 -0.16 25.30 15.45
C PRO A 355 1.19 24.57 15.31
N LEU A 356 2.18 25.20 14.68
CA LEU A 356 3.54 24.68 14.63
C LEU A 356 4.19 24.80 16.03
N TYR A 357 5.10 23.88 16.37
CA TYR A 357 5.76 23.88 17.69
C TYR A 357 6.47 25.17 18.03
N CYS A 358 7.09 25.81 17.04
CA CYS A 358 7.80 27.07 17.17
C CYS A 358 6.86 28.30 17.29
N GLU A 359 5.59 28.16 16.93
CA GLU A 359 4.59 29.23 17.02
C GLU A 359 3.88 29.24 18.37
N LEU A 360 4.00 28.17 19.17
CA LEU A 360 3.55 28.19 20.55
C LEU A 360 4.39 29.23 21.31
N PRO A 361 3.78 30.26 21.90
CA PRO A 361 4.53 31.35 22.51
C PRO A 361 5.36 30.80 23.67
N LEU A 362 6.66 30.63 23.43
CA LEU A 362 7.69 30.56 24.48
C LEU A 362 7.83 31.93 25.19
N ARG A 363 7.22 32.97 24.63
CA ARG A 363 7.18 34.34 25.16
C ARG A 363 6.21 34.43 26.34
N HIS A 364 6.64 35.12 27.41
CA HIS A 364 5.77 35.50 28.52
C HIS A 364 4.54 36.25 27.99
N GLN A 365 3.36 35.63 28.01
CA GLN A 365 2.12 36.38 27.83
C GLN A 365 1.92 37.25 29.07
N ILE A 366 2.17 38.55 28.93
CA ILE A 366 2.02 39.57 29.99
C ILE A 366 0.54 39.78 30.37
N ARG A 367 -0.41 39.31 29.55
CA ARG A 367 -1.83 39.21 29.91
C ARG A 367 -2.22 37.76 30.19
N LYS A 368 -2.59 37.44 31.43
CA LYS A 368 -3.29 36.20 31.79
C LYS A 368 -4.63 36.16 31.07
N ALA A 369 -4.68 35.65 29.83
CA ALA A 369 -5.94 35.20 29.28
C ALA A 369 -6.47 34.11 30.22
N SER A 370 -7.61 34.39 30.86
CA SER A 370 -8.29 33.46 31.76
C SER A 370 -8.73 32.22 30.97
N CYS A 371 -7.88 31.18 30.90
CA CYS A 371 -8.27 29.92 30.28
C CYS A 371 -9.30 29.22 31.17
N PRO A 372 -10.48 28.86 30.64
CA PRO A 372 -11.48 28.13 31.41
C PRO A 372 -10.90 26.79 31.87
N LYS A 373 -11.30 26.35 33.07
CA LYS A 373 -10.75 25.16 33.73
C LYS A 373 -11.78 24.06 33.83
N LEU A 374 -11.36 22.84 33.54
CA LEU A 374 -12.06 21.60 33.82
C LEU A 374 -11.46 20.98 35.08
N GLN A 375 -12.30 20.44 35.95
CA GLN A 375 -11.87 19.80 37.18
C GLN A 375 -12.78 18.61 37.46
N PHE A 376 -12.19 17.41 37.52
CA PHE A 376 -12.92 16.14 37.54
C PHE A 376 -13.18 15.59 38.96
N SER A 377 -12.73 16.29 40.00
CA SER A 377 -13.04 16.01 41.41
C SER A 377 -12.81 17.25 42.28
N PHE A 378 -13.39 17.31 43.48
CA PHE A 378 -13.35 18.49 44.37
C PHE A 378 -11.92 18.99 44.66
N LEU A 379 -10.98 18.07 44.92
CA LEU A 379 -9.55 18.36 45.13
C LEU A 379 -8.67 17.88 43.96
N GLY A 380 -9.26 17.71 42.78
CA GLY A 380 -8.59 17.16 41.60
C GLY A 380 -7.68 18.15 40.88
N PRO A 381 -6.77 17.65 40.00
CA PRO A 381 -5.97 18.51 39.16
C PRO A 381 -6.86 19.30 38.19
N LYS A 382 -6.43 20.52 37.87
CA LYS A 382 -7.15 21.44 36.97
C LYS A 382 -6.56 21.34 35.57
N LEU A 383 -7.43 21.10 34.59
CA LEU A 383 -7.08 21.09 33.18
C LEU A 383 -7.61 22.38 32.54
N HIS A 384 -6.73 23.26 32.11
CA HIS A 384 -7.11 24.47 31.41
C HIS A 384 -7.43 24.15 29.95
N VAL A 385 -8.45 24.78 29.38
CA VAL A 385 -8.82 24.60 27.97
C VAL A 385 -8.32 25.80 27.17
N SER A 386 -7.55 25.54 26.11
CA SER A 386 -7.16 26.55 25.13
C SER A 386 -8.32 26.78 24.17
N SER A 387 -8.86 28.00 24.17
CA SER A 387 -9.90 28.42 23.22
C SER A 387 -9.34 29.13 21.99
N SER A 388 -8.05 28.95 21.69
CA SER A 388 -7.44 29.44 20.45
C SER A 388 -8.09 28.76 19.24
N GLN A 389 -8.48 29.54 18.24
CA GLN A 389 -8.91 29.02 16.94
C GLN A 389 -7.68 28.55 16.17
N VAL A 390 -7.70 27.29 15.76
CA VAL A 390 -6.66 26.71 14.91
C VAL A 390 -7.21 26.62 13.50
N SER A 391 -6.58 27.28 12.54
CA SER A 391 -6.94 27.25 11.13
C SER A 391 -5.76 26.82 10.28
N SER A 392 -6.05 26.08 9.22
CA SER A 392 -5.08 25.68 8.19
C SER A 392 -5.08 26.63 6.99
N SER A 393 -5.69 27.82 7.10
CA SER A 393 -5.81 28.80 5.99
C SER A 393 -6.43 28.18 4.73
N LYS A 394 -7.60 27.54 4.89
CA LYS A 394 -8.35 26.79 3.86
C LYS A 394 -7.66 25.52 3.32
N LYS A 395 -6.47 25.15 3.80
CA LYS A 395 -5.82 23.90 3.40
C LYS A 395 -6.55 22.69 4.00
N PRO A 396 -6.73 21.59 3.26
CA PRO A 396 -7.45 20.43 3.75
C PRO A 396 -6.79 19.82 4.98
N VAL A 397 -7.61 19.53 6.00
CA VAL A 397 -7.20 18.80 7.20
C VAL A 397 -7.30 17.29 6.94
N ILE A 398 -6.23 16.57 7.27
CA ILE A 398 -6.05 15.12 7.10
C ILE A 398 -5.92 14.38 8.45
N GLY A 399 -6.00 15.11 9.56
CA GLY A 399 -5.91 14.53 10.89
C GLY A 399 -6.13 15.54 11.99
N LEU A 400 -6.50 15.05 13.17
CA LEU A 400 -6.71 15.84 14.37
C LEU A 400 -6.09 15.13 15.57
N ARG A 401 -5.64 15.90 16.56
CA ARG A 401 -5.21 15.35 17.86
C ARG A 401 -5.52 16.30 19.00
N LEU A 402 -5.75 15.74 20.19
CA LEU A 402 -5.73 16.50 21.43
C LEU A 402 -4.29 16.60 21.93
N TYR A 403 -3.91 17.75 22.46
CA TYR A 403 -2.56 17.98 22.93
C TYR A 403 -2.54 18.73 24.27
N LEU A 404 -1.54 18.45 25.10
CA LEU A 404 -1.33 19.09 26.39
C LEU A 404 -0.17 20.08 26.30
N GLU A 405 -0.50 21.35 26.11
CA GLU A 405 0.43 22.47 25.98
C GLU A 405 0.91 23.03 27.33
N GLY A 406 1.96 23.85 27.26
CA GLY A 406 2.52 24.61 28.37
C GLY A 406 3.56 23.84 29.17
N LYS A 407 4.37 24.57 29.96
CA LYS A 407 5.46 23.98 30.78
C LYS A 407 4.97 22.90 31.77
N GLN A 408 3.71 23.02 32.21
CA GLN A 408 3.08 22.09 33.14
C GLN A 408 2.20 21.04 32.45
N CYS A 409 2.08 21.09 31.11
CA CYS A 409 1.24 20.18 30.31
C CYS A 409 -0.18 20.07 30.84
N ASN A 410 -0.72 21.21 31.27
CA ASN A 410 -2.04 21.33 31.90
C ASN A 410 -3.01 22.16 31.08
N ARG A 411 -2.66 22.50 29.83
CA ARG A 411 -3.52 23.21 28.89
C ARG A 411 -3.91 22.27 27.75
N LEU A 412 -5.17 21.84 27.73
CA LEU A 412 -5.76 21.07 26.64
C LEU A 412 -5.96 21.95 25.42
N ALA A 413 -5.37 21.56 24.30
CA ALA A 413 -5.52 22.18 22.99
C ALA A 413 -5.91 21.12 21.94
N ILE A 414 -6.40 21.60 20.80
CA ILE A 414 -6.63 20.77 19.60
C ILE A 414 -5.65 21.21 18.52
N HIS A 415 -4.98 20.25 17.89
CA HIS A 415 -4.09 20.50 16.77
C HIS A 415 -4.67 19.84 15.52
N VAL A 416 -4.46 20.48 14.38
CA VAL A 416 -4.93 19.99 13.07
C VAL A 416 -3.73 19.65 12.20
N GLN A 417 -3.75 18.47 11.59
CA GLN A 417 -2.77 18.09 10.58
C GLN A 417 -3.34 18.46 9.22
N HIS A 418 -2.61 19.24 8.44
CA HIS A 418 -3.03 19.68 7.12
C HIS A 418 -1.91 19.53 6.10
N LEU A 419 -2.28 19.61 4.83
CA LEU A 419 -1.32 19.67 3.74
C LEU A 419 -0.62 21.04 3.73
N SER A 420 0.68 21.08 3.44
CA SER A 420 1.46 22.32 3.36
C SER A 420 1.06 23.20 2.18
N SER A 421 0.59 22.60 1.08
CA SER A 421 -0.01 23.26 -0.08
C SER A 421 -1.43 22.72 -0.35
N LEU A 422 -2.24 23.51 -1.03
CA LEU A 422 -3.57 23.07 -1.50
C LEU A 422 -3.39 22.21 -2.77
N PRO A 423 -4.01 21.02 -2.87
CA PRO A 423 -4.00 20.22 -4.10
C PRO A 423 -4.51 20.99 -5.32
N ASN A 424 -3.92 20.78 -6.48
CA ASN A 424 -4.24 21.55 -7.69
C ASN A 424 -5.69 21.34 -8.14
N ILE A 425 -6.21 20.13 -7.93
CA ILE A 425 -7.60 19.78 -8.23
C ILE A 425 -8.60 20.60 -7.40
N MET A 426 -8.23 20.97 -6.16
CA MET A 426 -9.05 21.81 -5.29
C MET A 426 -8.85 23.30 -5.58
N ALA A 427 -7.63 23.70 -5.97
CA ALA A 427 -7.34 25.07 -6.39
C ALA A 427 -8.15 25.44 -7.64
N SER A 428 -8.21 24.53 -8.61
CA SER A 428 -8.97 24.72 -9.85
C SER A 428 -10.48 24.83 -9.58
N ALA A 429 -11.02 23.96 -8.71
CA ALA A 429 -12.42 24.04 -8.30
C ALA A 429 -12.76 25.34 -7.55
N SER A 430 -11.79 25.98 -6.89
CA SER A 430 -12.00 27.21 -6.11
C SER A 430 -11.64 28.51 -6.84
N ALA A 431 -11.20 28.43 -8.10
CA ALA A 431 -10.77 29.58 -8.90
C ALA A 431 -11.94 30.51 -9.29
N ASP A 432 -13.17 30.00 -9.34
CA ASP A 432 -14.37 30.82 -9.52
C ASP A 432 -14.75 31.54 -8.23
N ALA A 433 -14.35 32.80 -8.14
CA ALA A 433 -14.66 33.71 -7.04
C ALA A 433 -16.18 33.94 -6.84
N SER A 434 -17.01 33.66 -7.85
CA SER A 434 -18.47 33.75 -7.78
C SER A 434 -19.11 32.57 -7.02
N ILE A 435 -18.40 31.46 -6.80
CA ILE A 435 -18.91 30.22 -6.20
C ILE A 435 -18.34 29.96 -4.79
N THR A 436 -17.35 30.74 -4.35
CA THR A 436 -16.64 30.50 -3.08
C THR A 436 -17.43 31.01 -1.87
N LYS A 437 -18.18 30.10 -1.22
CA LYS A 437 -18.90 30.38 0.03
C LYS A 437 -17.93 30.73 1.18
N PRO A 438 -18.28 31.63 2.11
CA PRO A 438 -17.46 31.94 3.27
C PRO A 438 -17.28 30.70 4.16
N CYS A 439 -16.10 30.57 4.79
CA CYS A 439 -15.85 29.49 5.74
C CYS A 439 -16.80 29.62 6.96
N GLN A 440 -17.34 28.51 7.43
CA GLN A 440 -18.37 28.52 8.48
C GLN A 440 -17.95 27.67 9.68
N TRP A 441 -18.06 28.25 10.87
CA TRP A 441 -17.85 27.51 12.11
C TRP A 441 -19.12 26.76 12.49
N ARG A 442 -18.95 25.51 12.93
CA ARG A 442 -20.03 24.76 13.57
C ARG A 442 -19.51 24.01 14.77
N GLY A 443 -20.26 24.07 15.85
CA GLY A 443 -19.91 23.51 17.14
C GLY A 443 -20.89 22.47 17.64
N SER A 444 -20.43 21.63 18.56
CA SER A 444 -21.33 20.81 19.37
C SER A 444 -22.23 21.64 20.29
N ASP A 445 -21.88 22.91 20.48
CA ASP A 445 -22.58 23.86 21.34
C ASP A 445 -23.62 24.72 20.61
N ASP A 446 -23.78 24.54 19.30
CA ASP A 446 -24.78 25.24 18.48
C ASP A 446 -26.10 24.45 18.36
N TYR A 447 -26.14 23.19 18.81
CA TYR A 447 -27.35 22.36 18.81
C TYR A 447 -28.11 22.48 20.12
N GLU A 448 -29.42 22.77 20.09
CA GLU A 448 -30.26 22.79 21.31
C GLU A 448 -30.32 21.42 22.01
N SER A 449 -30.17 20.32 21.26
CA SER A 449 -30.12 18.95 21.78
C SER A 449 -28.76 18.53 22.34
N SER A 450 -27.75 19.42 22.39
CA SER A 450 -26.40 19.09 22.88
C SER A 450 -26.38 18.56 24.31
N LEU A 451 -27.39 18.91 25.12
CA LEU A 451 -27.57 18.46 26.50
C LEU A 451 -27.79 16.95 26.63
N GLN A 452 -28.29 16.29 25.58
CA GLN A 452 -28.51 14.84 25.57
C GLN A 452 -27.22 14.03 25.38
N PHE A 453 -26.17 14.66 24.86
CA PHE A 453 -24.88 14.03 24.53
C PHE A 453 -23.79 14.39 25.55
N LEU A 454 -24.16 14.67 26.80
CA LEU A 454 -23.21 15.02 27.86
C LEU A 454 -22.70 13.78 28.57
N GLU A 455 -21.42 13.47 28.35
CA GLU A 455 -20.75 12.34 28.97
C GLU A 455 -19.83 12.82 30.11
N PRO A 456 -19.94 12.23 31.31
CA PRO A 456 -19.02 12.52 32.40
C PRO A 456 -17.68 11.82 32.17
N VAL A 457 -16.56 12.55 32.30
CA VAL A 457 -15.22 11.97 32.07
C VAL A 457 -14.89 10.87 33.07
N ARG A 458 -15.26 11.01 34.34
CA ARG A 458 -15.12 9.93 35.35
C ARG A 458 -16.24 9.94 36.38
N TRP A 459 -16.50 11.12 36.93
CA TRP A 459 -17.45 11.31 38.02
C TRP A 459 -18.66 12.10 37.55
N LYS A 460 -19.87 11.55 37.74
CA LYS A 460 -21.15 12.10 37.24
C LYS A 460 -21.49 13.53 37.71
N ARG A 461 -20.81 14.05 38.73
CA ARG A 461 -21.11 15.36 39.37
C ARG A 461 -20.20 16.50 38.94
N PHE A 462 -19.21 16.26 38.07
CA PHE A 462 -18.20 17.24 37.70
C PHE A 462 -18.19 17.50 36.18
N SER A 463 -17.10 18.07 35.66
CA SER A 463 -16.97 18.46 34.25
C SER A 463 -17.35 17.35 33.26
N ASN A 464 -18.18 17.69 32.28
CA ASN A 464 -18.65 16.80 31.22
C ASN A 464 -18.01 17.14 29.87
N VAL A 465 -18.11 16.21 28.92
CA VAL A 465 -17.74 16.39 27.52
C VAL A 465 -18.98 16.23 26.68
N CYS A 466 -19.19 17.11 25.70
CA CYS A 466 -20.27 16.97 24.74
C CYS A 466 -19.81 16.05 23.59
N SER A 467 -20.40 14.85 23.50
CA SER A 467 -20.08 13.82 22.51
C SER A 467 -20.90 13.89 21.21
N SER A 468 -21.67 14.97 21.03
CA SER A 468 -22.43 15.19 19.80
C SER A 468 -21.50 15.34 18.59
N VAL A 469 -21.88 14.75 17.47
CA VAL A 469 -21.12 14.83 16.23
C VAL A 469 -21.14 16.25 15.65
N VAL A 470 -19.95 16.81 15.43
CA VAL A 470 -19.77 18.06 14.69
C VAL A 470 -19.62 17.71 13.21
N LYS A 471 -20.69 17.94 12.45
CA LYS A 471 -20.77 17.79 10.98
C LYS A 471 -21.17 19.11 10.34
N HIS A 472 -20.98 19.28 9.03
CA HIS A 472 -21.47 20.45 8.29
C HIS A 472 -23.00 20.54 8.34
N ASP A 473 -23.55 21.76 8.21
CA ASP A 473 -25.00 21.96 8.16
C ASP A 473 -25.53 21.62 6.75
N PRO A 474 -26.49 20.69 6.62
CA PRO A 474 -27.15 20.44 5.34
C PRO A 474 -27.78 21.71 4.74
N GLY A 475 -28.25 22.65 5.58
CA GLY A 475 -28.84 23.91 5.14
C GLY A 475 -27.84 24.91 4.55
N TRP A 476 -26.53 24.64 4.58
CA TRP A 476 -25.53 25.47 3.89
C TRP A 476 -25.52 25.23 2.36
N ILE A 477 -26.15 24.13 1.92
CA ILE A 477 -26.35 23.79 0.51
C ILE A 477 -27.73 24.32 0.09
N ASN A 478 -27.92 25.64 0.11
CA ASN A 478 -29.10 26.26 -0.50
C ASN A 478 -28.75 26.67 -1.95
N GLY A 479 -29.44 26.09 -2.95
CA GLY A 479 -29.27 26.38 -4.39
C GLY A 479 -28.69 25.24 -5.24
N GLU A 480 -28.41 25.52 -6.53
CA GLU A 480 -27.91 24.58 -7.57
C GLU A 480 -26.42 24.20 -7.44
N SER A 481 -25.68 24.80 -6.50
CA SER A 481 -24.24 24.58 -6.36
C SER A 481 -23.93 23.25 -5.65
N SER A 482 -23.58 22.22 -6.43
CA SER A 482 -23.04 20.94 -5.95
C SER A 482 -21.66 21.12 -5.30
N GLY A 483 -21.39 20.39 -4.21
CA GLY A 483 -20.10 20.45 -3.52
C GLY A 483 -20.10 19.80 -2.13
N VAL A 484 -18.93 19.75 -1.51
CA VAL A 484 -18.70 19.13 -0.20
C VAL A 484 -18.03 20.12 0.76
N PHE A 485 -18.46 20.10 2.02
CA PHE A 485 -17.79 20.84 3.09
C PHE A 485 -16.72 19.98 3.77
N ILE A 486 -15.47 20.44 3.74
CA ILE A 486 -14.34 19.81 4.42
C ILE A 486 -13.89 20.63 5.63
N VAL A 487 -13.21 19.99 6.56
CA VAL A 487 -12.65 20.65 7.74
C VAL A 487 -11.33 21.33 7.40
N THR A 488 -11.18 22.57 7.85
CA THR A 488 -10.02 23.47 7.62
C THR A 488 -9.59 24.19 8.91
N GLY A 489 -10.12 23.76 10.04
CA GLY A 489 -9.78 24.31 11.35
C GLY A 489 -10.59 23.68 12.46
N ALA A 490 -10.14 23.89 13.69
CA ALA A 490 -10.76 23.36 14.89
C ALA A 490 -10.56 24.29 16.08
N GLN A 491 -11.45 24.19 17.07
CA GLN A 491 -11.38 24.95 18.31
C GLN A 491 -12.03 24.14 19.45
N LEU A 492 -11.46 24.25 20.65
CA LEU A 492 -12.08 23.75 21.88
C LEU A 492 -12.69 24.89 22.68
N ILE A 493 -13.89 24.67 23.23
CA ILE A 493 -14.59 25.66 24.04
C ILE A 493 -15.08 24.99 25.32
N SER A 494 -14.98 25.70 26.43
CA SER A 494 -15.59 25.28 27.69
C SER A 494 -16.74 26.22 28.02
N LYS A 495 -17.94 25.68 28.23
CA LYS A 495 -19.15 26.42 28.63
C LYS A 495 -19.59 26.03 30.04
N GLY A 496 -20.28 26.95 30.71
CA GLY A 496 -20.83 26.74 32.06
C GLY A 496 -19.85 27.02 33.19
N ASN A 497 -20.35 26.91 34.42
CA ASN A 497 -19.58 27.16 35.64
C ASN A 497 -19.33 25.85 36.38
N TRP A 498 -18.17 25.76 37.06
CA TRP A 498 -17.86 24.61 37.90
C TRP A 498 -18.91 24.49 39.02
N PRO A 499 -19.44 23.27 39.30
CA PRO A 499 -18.96 21.96 38.86
C PRO A 499 -19.50 21.43 37.52
N ARG A 500 -20.43 22.13 36.87
CA ARG A 500 -21.09 21.71 35.62
C ARG A 500 -20.48 22.35 34.37
N THR A 501 -19.16 22.35 34.25
CA THR A 501 -18.48 22.81 33.02
C THR A 501 -18.57 21.75 31.93
N VAL A 502 -18.83 22.14 30.69
CA VAL A 502 -18.91 21.24 29.54
C VAL A 502 -17.85 21.61 28.51
N LEU A 503 -17.08 20.62 28.07
CA LEU A 503 -16.15 20.75 26.94
C LEU A 503 -16.86 20.49 25.61
N HIS A 504 -16.71 21.42 24.68
CA HIS A 504 -17.27 21.39 23.34
C HIS A 504 -16.17 21.48 22.27
N LEU A 505 -16.48 20.92 21.11
CA LEU A 505 -15.65 20.97 19.91
C LEU A 505 -16.34 21.84 18.87
N ARG A 506 -15.57 22.72 18.22
CA ARG A 506 -15.99 23.41 17.00
C ARG A 506 -15.04 23.10 15.86
N LEU A 507 -15.61 22.99 14.66
CA LEU A 507 -14.88 22.76 13.42
C LEU A 507 -15.17 23.90 12.44
N LEU A 508 -14.14 24.29 11.70
CA LEU A 508 -14.23 25.26 10.62
C LEU A 508 -14.39 24.53 9.29
N TYR A 509 -15.47 24.81 8.57
CA TYR A 509 -15.79 24.21 7.30
C TYR A 509 -15.48 25.13 6.13
N THR A 510 -14.89 24.56 5.08
CA THR A 510 -14.69 25.21 3.78
C THR A 510 -15.42 24.41 2.71
N HIS A 511 -16.15 25.10 1.85
CA HIS A 511 -16.86 24.52 0.72
C HIS A 511 -15.91 24.24 -0.44
N ILE A 512 -15.93 23.03 -0.98
CA ILE A 512 -15.28 22.65 -2.23
C ILE A 512 -16.40 22.35 -3.24
N PRO A 513 -16.54 23.15 -4.31
CA PRO A 513 -17.53 22.89 -5.36
C PRO A 513 -17.13 21.71 -6.23
N ASN A 514 -18.05 21.23 -7.08
CA ASN A 514 -17.77 20.25 -8.14
C ASN A 514 -17.13 18.94 -7.64
N CYS A 515 -17.47 18.53 -6.43
CA CYS A 515 -17.05 17.25 -5.88
C CYS A 515 -18.19 16.62 -5.07
N PHE A 516 -18.11 15.31 -4.88
CA PHE A 516 -19.04 14.54 -4.06
C PHE A 516 -18.27 13.53 -3.20
N ILE A 517 -18.93 13.07 -2.13
CA ILE A 517 -18.35 12.09 -1.21
C ILE A 517 -18.51 10.69 -1.81
N ARG A 518 -17.39 10.03 -2.13
CA ARG A 518 -17.37 8.64 -2.58
C ARG A 518 -17.55 7.66 -1.43
N LYS A 519 -16.79 7.88 -0.35
CA LYS A 519 -16.75 6.99 0.82
C LYS A 519 -16.48 7.79 2.07
N THR A 520 -17.06 7.38 3.20
CA THR A 520 -16.70 7.92 4.51
C THR A 520 -16.41 6.83 5.52
N GLU A 521 -15.46 7.09 6.41
CA GLU A 521 -15.09 6.18 7.48
C GLU A 521 -14.80 6.94 8.77
N TRP A 522 -15.25 6.38 9.89
CA TRP A 522 -14.82 6.85 11.20
C TRP A 522 -13.52 6.17 11.58
N ALA A 523 -12.57 6.94 12.07
CA ALA A 523 -11.38 6.42 12.71
C ALA A 523 -11.33 6.88 14.17
N VAL A 524 -10.77 5.99 14.98
CA VAL A 524 -10.44 6.22 16.38
C VAL A 524 -8.92 6.21 16.50
N ALA A 525 -8.42 6.82 17.56
CA ALA A 525 -7.06 6.61 18.03
C ALA A 525 -6.64 5.15 17.90
N PRO A 526 -5.47 4.83 17.30
CA PRO A 526 -4.94 3.48 17.34
C PRO A 526 -4.83 3.04 18.80
N GLU A 527 -5.35 1.85 19.14
CA GLU A 527 -5.10 1.29 20.46
C GLU A 527 -3.58 1.18 20.62
N ALA A 528 -2.99 2.03 21.47
CA ALA A 528 -1.57 1.97 21.75
C ALA A 528 -1.27 0.53 22.17
N SER A 529 -0.53 -0.20 21.32
CA SER A 529 -0.13 -1.56 21.63
C SER A 529 0.39 -1.58 23.07
N ARG A 530 -0.20 -2.43 23.91
CA ARG A 530 0.18 -2.60 25.32
C ARG A 530 1.56 -3.25 25.46
N LYS A 531 2.57 -2.68 24.81
CA LYS A 531 3.99 -3.00 24.94
C LYS A 531 4.78 -1.69 25.07
N SER A 532 4.47 -0.95 26.12
CA SER A 532 5.34 0.10 26.67
C SER A 532 6.54 -0.57 27.37
N ASN A 533 7.51 -1.06 26.60
CA ASN A 533 8.85 -1.31 27.14
C ASN A 533 9.59 0.03 27.16
N PHE A 534 9.42 0.72 28.28
CA PHE A 534 9.89 2.07 28.54
C PHE A 534 11.38 2.07 28.93
N LEU A 535 12.27 1.44 28.16
CA LEU A 535 13.72 1.51 28.38
C LEU A 535 14.48 1.20 27.08
N THR A 536 14.71 2.19 26.22
CA THR A 536 15.94 2.29 25.38
C THR A 536 16.02 3.70 24.80
N ASN A 537 16.67 4.62 25.52
CA ASN A 537 17.27 5.81 24.93
C ASN A 537 18.38 6.29 25.85
N LEU A 538 19.54 5.62 25.74
CA LEU A 538 20.81 6.17 26.18
C LEU A 538 21.69 6.29 24.93
N SER A 539 21.84 7.56 24.52
CA SER A 539 23.05 8.21 24.02
C SER A 539 23.91 7.50 22.97
N THR A 540 24.19 8.19 21.86
CA THR A 540 25.58 8.52 21.48
C THR A 540 25.61 9.67 20.45
N THR A 541 26.42 10.69 20.74
CA THR A 541 26.97 11.60 19.75
C THR A 541 28.49 11.64 19.98
N PHE A 542 29.24 11.52 18.87
CA PHE A 542 30.67 11.79 18.63
C PHE A 542 31.69 10.65 18.47
N THR A 543 32.26 10.65 17.25
CA THR A 543 33.63 10.37 16.74
C THR A 543 34.20 8.96 16.54
N PHE A 544 34.29 8.60 15.24
CA PHE A 544 35.38 7.99 14.45
C PHE A 544 36.56 7.30 15.18
N THR A 545 36.62 5.95 15.12
CA THR A 545 37.78 5.12 14.65
C THR A 545 37.39 3.63 14.58
N GLN A 546 37.72 3.00 13.44
CA GLN A 546 37.94 1.55 13.11
C GLN A 546 37.13 0.38 13.76
N ARG A 547 36.49 -0.39 12.85
CA ARG A 547 36.30 -1.87 12.75
C ARG A 547 35.84 -2.70 13.97
N ALA A 548 34.65 -3.32 13.88
CA ALA A 548 34.41 -4.71 13.42
C ALA A 548 33.11 -5.33 14.01
N ALA A 549 32.41 -6.09 13.15
CA ALA A 549 31.50 -7.21 13.39
C ALA A 549 30.12 -6.99 14.07
N ASN A 550 29.11 -7.40 13.27
CA ASN A 550 27.81 -7.97 13.63
C ASN A 550 26.82 -7.14 14.45
N ASP A 551 25.95 -6.41 13.74
CA ASP A 551 24.50 -6.43 14.03
C ASP A 551 23.70 -5.90 12.83
N ALA A 552 22.64 -6.64 12.47
CA ALA A 552 21.77 -6.34 11.33
C ALA A 552 20.87 -5.12 11.61
N PRO A 553 20.73 -4.16 10.69
CA PRO A 553 19.90 -2.98 10.95
C PRO A 553 18.41 -3.31 10.78
N LYS A 554 17.64 -3.12 11.86
CA LYS A 554 16.18 -2.95 11.78
C LYS A 554 15.88 -1.75 10.88
N GLN A 555 15.37 -2.00 9.68
CA GLN A 555 14.91 -0.95 8.77
C GLN A 555 13.64 -0.30 9.35
N LEU A 556 13.80 0.86 9.99
CA LEU A 556 12.70 1.81 10.19
C LEU A 556 12.21 2.27 8.81
N PRO A 557 10.90 2.43 8.56
CA PRO A 557 10.43 3.00 7.31
C PRO A 557 11.06 4.38 7.15
N ALA A 558 11.83 4.57 6.08
CA ALA A 558 12.33 5.87 5.66
C ALA A 558 11.13 6.75 5.32
N VAL A 559 10.62 7.41 6.34
CA VAL A 559 9.65 8.48 6.26
C VAL A 559 10.45 9.71 5.83
N LEU A 560 10.46 9.98 4.52
CA LEU A 560 11.03 11.22 3.98
C LEU A 560 10.08 12.39 4.30
N ASN A 561 9.82 12.62 5.58
CA ASN A 561 9.15 13.82 6.06
C ASN A 561 10.22 14.90 6.15
N SER A 562 10.33 15.77 5.13
CA SER A 562 11.00 17.08 5.27
C SER A 562 10.09 18.02 6.06
N GLY A 563 9.86 17.67 7.33
CA GLY A 563 9.26 18.51 8.34
C GLY A 563 10.26 18.61 9.47
N VAL A 564 10.63 19.83 9.83
CA VAL A 564 11.41 20.14 11.03
C VAL A 564 10.82 19.32 12.20
N TYR A 565 11.58 18.34 12.70
CA TYR A 565 11.22 17.27 13.67
C TYR A 565 10.54 15.99 13.10
N PRO A 566 11.32 14.93 12.77
CA PRO A 566 10.76 13.63 12.37
C PRO A 566 10.08 12.86 13.53
N ASP A 567 10.44 13.16 14.77
CA ASP A 567 9.87 12.50 15.97
C ASP A 567 8.56 13.12 16.47
N GLY A 568 8.01 14.07 15.70
CA GLY A 568 7.03 14.99 16.26
C GLY A 568 7.63 15.71 17.47
N PRO A 569 6.79 16.34 18.31
CA PRO A 569 7.28 16.96 19.52
C PRO A 569 7.78 15.96 20.55
N PRO A 570 8.78 16.33 21.37
CA PRO A 570 9.17 15.50 22.50
C PRO A 570 7.95 15.27 23.39
N VAL A 571 7.63 13.99 23.62
CA VAL A 571 6.59 13.56 24.56
C VAL A 571 6.83 14.30 25.87
N PRO A 572 5.85 15.03 26.43
CA PRO A 572 6.09 15.79 27.63
C PRO A 572 6.36 14.85 28.82
N VAL A 573 7.64 14.69 29.16
CA VAL A 573 8.15 13.80 30.22
C VAL A 573 7.65 14.21 31.63
N ARG A 574 6.86 15.29 31.78
CA ARG A 574 6.63 15.95 33.07
C ARG A 574 5.20 15.99 33.61
N SER A 575 4.19 15.42 32.95
CA SER A 575 2.85 15.30 33.59
C SER A 575 2.12 13.99 33.33
N THR A 576 2.64 12.90 33.90
CA THR A 576 1.93 11.61 34.00
C THR A 576 0.52 11.73 34.64
N LYS A 577 0.28 12.77 35.44
CA LYS A 577 -0.98 12.97 36.18
C LYS A 577 -2.18 13.41 35.33
N LEU A 578 -2.01 14.11 34.20
CA LEU A 578 -3.13 14.60 33.37
C LEU A 578 -3.41 13.72 32.14
N LEU A 579 -2.43 12.95 31.67
CA LEU A 579 -2.59 11.93 30.63
C LEU A 579 -3.58 10.81 31.01
N LYS A 580 -3.92 10.69 32.30
CA LYS A 580 -4.98 9.79 32.78
C LYS A 580 -6.41 10.27 32.46
N PHE A 581 -6.55 11.51 32.00
CA PHE A 581 -7.82 12.14 31.65
C PHE A 581 -7.94 12.51 30.16
N VAL A 582 -6.84 12.49 29.39
CA VAL A 582 -6.85 12.90 27.99
C VAL A 582 -6.09 11.86 27.19
N ASP A 583 -6.68 11.40 26.10
CA ASP A 583 -5.98 10.65 25.08
C ASP A 583 -5.35 11.62 24.06
N THR A 584 -4.02 11.58 23.95
CA THR A 584 -3.23 12.47 23.07
C THR A 584 -2.75 11.75 21.81
N SER A 585 -3.31 10.57 21.53
CA SER A 585 -3.11 9.83 20.29
C SER A 585 -3.51 10.66 19.06
N GLU A 586 -2.78 10.45 17.97
CA GLU A 586 -3.06 11.13 16.71
C GLU A 586 -4.10 10.34 15.92
N VAL A 587 -5.15 11.03 15.48
CA VAL A 587 -6.16 10.46 14.59
C VAL A 587 -5.99 11.10 13.22
N ALA A 588 -5.11 10.50 12.41
CA ALA A 588 -4.73 10.99 11.10
C ALA A 588 -4.74 9.86 10.07
N ARG A 589 -4.95 10.22 8.80
CA ARG A 589 -4.77 9.31 7.67
C ARG A 589 -3.76 9.89 6.68
N GLY A 590 -2.94 9.04 6.08
CA GLY A 590 -1.89 9.42 5.15
C GLY A 590 -1.68 8.41 4.03
N PRO A 591 -0.51 8.43 3.37
CA PRO A 591 -0.24 7.59 2.19
C PRO A 591 -0.33 6.08 2.43
N TYR A 592 -0.16 5.64 3.68
CA TYR A 592 -0.28 4.23 4.08
C TYR A 592 -1.72 3.79 4.30
N ASP A 593 -2.64 4.74 4.49
CA ASP A 593 -4.07 4.47 4.67
C ASP A 593 -4.73 4.47 3.30
N PHE A 594 -4.81 3.30 2.65
CA PHE A 594 -5.38 3.16 1.31
C PHE A 594 -6.75 3.86 1.19
N PRO A 595 -7.01 4.67 0.14
CA PRO A 595 -6.17 4.96 -1.03
C PRO A 595 -5.22 6.17 -0.89
N GLY A 596 -5.02 6.70 0.32
CA GLY A 596 -3.96 7.66 0.65
C GLY A 596 -4.30 9.15 0.48
N HIS A 597 -5.55 9.49 0.15
CA HIS A 597 -6.02 10.87 -0.08
C HIS A 597 -7.26 11.23 0.77
N TRP A 598 -7.21 10.90 2.05
CA TRP A 598 -8.31 11.10 2.99
C TRP A 598 -8.41 12.53 3.52
N LEU A 599 -9.65 13.00 3.71
CA LEU A 599 -9.96 14.34 4.22
C LEU A 599 -10.89 14.28 5.42
N VAL A 600 -10.71 15.17 6.39
CA VAL A 600 -11.61 15.26 7.55
C VAL A 600 -12.90 16.01 7.17
N THR A 601 -14.06 15.41 7.47
CA THR A 601 -15.39 15.99 7.21
C THR A 601 -16.25 16.13 8.47
N ALA A 602 -15.94 15.41 9.53
CA ALA A 602 -16.59 15.57 10.83
C ALA A 602 -15.67 15.07 11.94
N ALA A 603 -15.96 15.47 13.17
CA ALA A 603 -15.33 14.90 14.35
C ALA A 603 -16.26 15.00 15.56
N LYS A 604 -15.96 14.22 16.61
CA LYS A 604 -16.61 14.33 17.91
C LYS A 604 -15.62 14.05 19.03
N LEU A 605 -15.86 14.67 20.18
CA LEU A 605 -15.21 14.26 21.42
C LEU A 605 -15.91 13.00 21.95
N VAL A 606 -15.17 12.18 22.66
CA VAL A 606 -15.70 10.95 23.28
C VAL A 606 -15.11 10.77 24.67
N THR A 607 -15.82 10.05 25.54
CA THR A 607 -15.27 9.59 26.81
C THR A 607 -15.04 8.07 26.76
N GLU A 608 -13.81 7.63 26.54
CA GLU A 608 -13.44 6.21 26.51
C GLU A 608 -12.51 5.86 27.67
N GLY A 609 -12.85 4.83 28.45
CA GLY A 609 -12.04 4.42 29.62
C GLY A 609 -11.84 5.53 30.66
N GLY A 610 -12.73 6.51 30.70
CA GLY A 610 -12.66 7.68 31.56
C GLY A 610 -11.61 8.72 31.15
N LYS A 611 -11.26 8.77 29.86
CA LYS A 611 -10.41 9.77 29.21
C LYS A 611 -11.19 10.51 28.12
N ILE A 612 -10.84 11.77 27.91
CA ILE A 612 -11.29 12.59 26.79
C ILE A 612 -10.51 12.15 25.56
N GLY A 613 -11.20 11.58 24.58
CA GLY A 613 -10.65 11.18 23.29
C GLY A 613 -11.30 11.92 22.12
N LEU A 614 -10.90 11.56 20.91
CA LEU A 614 -11.38 12.16 19.67
C LEU A 614 -11.68 11.07 18.63
N HIS A 615 -12.88 11.12 18.04
CA HIS A 615 -13.20 10.33 16.85
C HIS A 615 -13.30 11.27 15.66
N VAL A 616 -12.68 10.87 14.55
CA VAL A 616 -12.60 11.69 13.34
C VAL A 616 -13.23 10.94 12.18
N LYS A 617 -14.09 11.63 11.42
CA LYS A 617 -14.70 11.11 10.20
C LYS A 617 -13.91 11.58 8.99
N PHE A 618 -13.37 10.62 8.27
CA PHE A 618 -12.67 10.82 7.02
C PHE A 618 -13.59 10.58 5.83
N ALA A 619 -13.33 11.27 4.73
CA ALA A 619 -14.01 11.08 3.45
C ALA A 619 -13.01 11.03 2.29
N LEU A 620 -13.37 10.27 1.27
CA LEU A 620 -12.77 10.33 -0.07
C LEU A 620 -13.70 11.14 -0.95
N LEU A 621 -13.12 12.04 -1.74
CA LEU A 621 -13.85 12.90 -2.65
C LEU A 621 -13.53 12.49 -4.09
N ASP A 622 -14.58 12.37 -4.90
CA ASP A 622 -14.45 12.34 -6.35
C ASP A 622 -14.79 13.73 -6.89
N PHE A 623 -14.03 14.18 -7.88
CA PHE A 623 -14.20 15.48 -8.50
C PHE A 623 -14.84 15.27 -9.87
N SER A 624 -15.92 16.01 -10.16
CA SER A 624 -16.49 16.02 -11.50
C SER A 624 -15.51 16.73 -12.42
N GLN A 625 -14.87 15.98 -13.33
CA GLN A 625 -14.17 16.58 -14.46
C GLN A 625 -15.24 17.22 -15.34
N GLU A 626 -15.14 18.53 -15.58
CA GLU A 626 -15.92 19.12 -16.67
C GLU A 626 -15.54 18.41 -17.98
N PRO A 627 -16.54 18.08 -18.82
CA PRO A 627 -16.34 17.30 -20.05
C PRO A 627 -15.39 17.97 -21.06
#